data_AF-A0A6G1XA78-F1
#
_entry.id   AF-A0A6G1XA78-F1
#
_cell.length_a   1.000
_cell.length_b   1.000
_cell.length_c   1.000
_cell.angle_alpha   90.00
_cell.angle_beta   90.00
_cell.angle_gamma   90.00
#
_symmetry.space_group_name_H-M   'P 1'
#
loop_
_entity.id
_entity.type
_entity.pdbx_description
1 polymer ?
#
loop_
_entity_poly.entity_id
_entity_poly.type
_entity_poly.pdbx_seq_one_letter_code
_entity_poly.pdbx_strand_id
1 'polypeptide(L)' 'MFRKKRVKKKELDKELIYKIGVLKNEWNTMSDLLKNRIDLSDQADVEQSCLKGKYFFLLKEARYRQVKGMH' A
#
# COMPACT_ATOMS: atom_id res chain seq x y z
N MET A 1 -12.75 -28.11 21.27
CA MET A 1 -13.49 -27.38 20.22
C MET A 1 -12.74 -26.09 19.91
N PHE A 2 -11.91 -26.07 18.86
CA PHE A 2 -11.08 -24.91 18.51
C PHE A 2 -11.95 -23.79 17.94
N ARG A 3 -12.35 -22.81 18.77
CA ARG A 3 -13.00 -21.59 18.30
C ARG A 3 -12.02 -20.86 17.38
N LYS A 4 -12.28 -20.88 16.06
CA LYS A 4 -11.61 -19.98 15.10
C LYS A 4 -11.68 -18.56 15.67
N LYS A 5 -10.52 -17.99 16.00
CA LYS A 5 -10.38 -16.61 16.49
C LYS A 5 -10.97 -15.71 15.40
N ARG A 6 -12.18 -15.16 15.62
CA ARG A 6 -12.76 -14.16 14.71
C ARG A 6 -11.85 -12.93 14.80
N VAL A 7 -11.03 -12.70 13.78
CA VAL A 7 -10.26 -11.46 13.66
C VAL A 7 -11.24 -10.31 13.67
N LYS A 8 -11.02 -9.33 14.54
CA LYS A 8 -11.96 -8.21 14.67
C LYS A 8 -11.79 -7.31 13.44
N LYS A 9 -12.90 -6.90 12.82
CA LYS A 9 -12.90 -5.95 11.67
C LYS A 9 -11.97 -4.76 11.91
N LYS A 10 -11.98 -4.21 13.13
CA LYS A 10 -11.11 -3.10 13.55
C LYS A 10 -9.61 -3.39 13.44
N GLU A 11 -9.17 -4.63 13.67
CA GLU A 11 -7.76 -5.03 13.53
C GLU A 11 -7.37 -5.08 12.05
N LEU A 12 -8.24 -5.62 11.20
CA LEU A 12 -8.04 -5.63 9.74
C LEU A 12 -8.02 -4.22 9.15
N ASP A 13 -8.90 -3.34 9.61
CA ASP A 13 -8.94 -1.94 9.15
C ASP A 13 -7.65 -1.19 9.56
N LYS A 14 -7.13 -1.44 10.76
CA LYS A 14 -5.83 -0.89 11.20
C LYS A 14 -4.67 -1.40 10.34
N GLU A 15 -4.64 -2.69 10.06
CA GLU A 15 -3.62 -3.29 9.20
C GLU A 15 -3.68 -2.72 7.78
N LEU A 16 -4.89 -2.50 7.26
CA LEU A 16 -5.10 -1.88 5.95
C LEU A 16 -4.53 -0.45 5.92
N ILE A 17 -4.85 0.39 6.91
CA ILE A 17 -4.31 1.76 7.01
C ILE A 17 -2.77 1.72 7.10
N TYR A 18 -2.23 0.83 7.93
CA TYR A 18 -0.78 0.68 8.07
C TYR A 18 -0.11 0.34 6.73
N LYS A 19 -0.64 -0.66 6.01
CA LYS A 19 -0.11 -1.06 4.69
C LYS A 19 -0.21 0.05 3.64
N ILE A 20 -1.29 0.83 3.65
CA ILE A 20 -1.43 2.01 2.78
C ILE A 20 -0.30 3.01 3.06
N GLY A 21 -0.01 3.28 4.34
CA GLY A 21 1.07 4.17 4.76
C GLY A 21 2.45 3.67 4.33
N VAL A 22 2.74 2.38 4.53
CA VAL A 22 3.99 1.75 4.09
C VAL A 22 4.18 1.88 2.58
N LEU A 23 3.18 1.50 1.79
CA LEU A 23 3.25 1.58 0.32
C LEU A 23 3.41 3.03 -0.16
N LYS A 24 2.77 4.01 0.50
CA LYS A 24 2.96 5.43 0.16
C LYS A 24 4.41 5.85 0.36
N ASN A 25 5.01 5.47 1.49
CA ASN A 25 6.40 5.80 1.80
C ASN A 25 7.37 5.11 0.84
N GLU A 26 7.18 3.82 0.57
CA GLU A 26 7.98 3.09 -0.42
C GLU A 26 7.87 3.71 -1.80
N TRP A 27 6.66 4.10 -2.22
CA TRP A 27 6.45 4.74 -3.51
C TRP A 27 7.19 6.08 -3.60
N ASN A 28 7.12 6.91 -2.57
CA ASN A 28 7.81 8.19 -2.53
C ASN A 28 9.33 7.99 -2.61
N THR A 29 9.89 7.10 -1.77
CA THR A 29 11.31 6.78 -1.79
C THR A 29 11.77 6.30 -3.16
N MET A 30 11.01 5.36 -3.76
CA MET A 30 11.35 4.85 -5.08
C MET A 30 11.23 5.94 -6.16
N SER A 31 10.19 6.78 -6.10
CA SER A 31 10.02 7.91 -7.02
C SER A 31 11.19 8.89 -6.95
N ASP A 32 11.67 9.19 -5.74
CA ASP A 32 12.79 10.12 -5.55
C ASP A 32 14.13 9.53 -5.98
N LEU A 33 14.35 8.22 -5.79
CA LEU A 33 15.50 7.52 -6.37
C LEU A 33 15.47 7.55 -7.90
N LEU A 34 14.29 7.30 -8.47
CA LEU A 34 14.09 7.25 -9.92
C LEU A 34 14.30 8.60 -10.61
N LYS A 35 13.87 9.70 -9.99
CA LYS A 35 14.08 11.06 -10.52
C LYS A 35 15.56 11.42 -10.70
N ASN A 36 16.43 10.84 -9.89
CA ASN A 36 17.87 11.15 -9.88
C ASN A 36 18.72 10.07 -10.56
N ARG A 37 18.10 9.10 -11.26
CA ARG A 37 18.81 7.99 -11.88
C ARG A 37 19.40 8.40 -13.23
N ILE A 38 20.61 7.91 -13.52
CA ILE A 38 21.25 8.00 -14.84
C ILE A 38 20.97 6.71 -15.67
N ASP A 39 20.36 5.70 -15.03
CA ASP A 39 20.20 4.35 -15.58
C ASP A 39 19.02 4.21 -16.59
N LEU A 40 19.26 3.40 -17.64
CA LEU A 40 18.33 3.03 -18.73
C LEU A 40 17.52 1.77 -18.42
N SER A 41 17.66 1.17 -17.23
CA SER A 41 16.96 -0.06 -16.85
C SER A 41 15.45 0.13 -16.65
N ASP A 42 14.64 -0.56 -17.45
CA ASP A 42 13.17 -0.56 -17.38
C ASP A 42 12.62 -1.25 -16.12
N GLN A 43 13.42 -2.10 -15.46
CA GLN A 43 12.98 -2.90 -14.32
C GLN A 43 12.48 -2.02 -13.18
N ALA A 44 13.15 -0.90 -12.94
CA ALA A 44 12.79 0.03 -11.87
C ALA A 44 11.46 0.74 -12.18
N ASP A 45 11.10 0.96 -13.45
CA ASP A 45 9.81 1.54 -13.84
C ASP A 45 8.66 0.53 -13.69
N VAL A 46 8.92 -0.74 -13.99
CA VAL A 46 7.96 -1.85 -13.79
C VAL A 46 7.66 -2.00 -12.30
N GLU A 47 8.69 -2.02 -11.45
CA GLU A 47 8.54 -2.11 -10.01
C GLU A 47 7.78 -0.89 -9.44
N GLN A 48 8.08 0.32 -9.91
CA GLN A 48 7.37 1.52 -9.49
C GLN A 48 5.89 1.47 -9.88
N SER A 49 5.60 0.98 -11.09
CA SER A 49 4.24 0.82 -11.59
C SER A 49 3.45 -0.22 -10.78
N CYS A 50 4.08 -1.34 -10.43
CA CYS A 50 3.50 -2.37 -9.58
C CYS A 50 3.18 -1.83 -8.17
N LEU A 51 4.13 -1.09 -7.58
CA LEU A 51 3.99 -0.53 -6.25
C LEU A 51 2.88 0.53 -6.21
N LYS A 52 2.84 1.40 -7.21
CA LYS A 52 1.74 2.37 -7.41
C LYS A 52 0.39 1.66 -7.56
N GLY A 53 0.33 0.58 -8.34
CA GLY A 53 -0.88 -0.24 -8.50
C GLY A 53 -1.39 -0.81 -7.17
N LYS A 54 -0.50 -1.41 -6.37
CA LYS A 54 -0.83 -1.93 -5.03
C LYS A 54 -1.36 -0.83 -4.10
N TYR A 55 -0.72 0.34 -4.09
CA TYR A 55 -1.14 1.49 -3.28
C TYR A 55 -2.57 1.93 -3.63
N PHE A 56 -2.86 2.16 -4.91
CA PHE A 56 -4.20 2.57 -5.35
C PHE A 56 -5.26 1.51 -5.11
N PHE A 57 -4.93 0.23 -5.27
CA PHE A 57 -5.83 -0.85 -4.93
C PHE A 57 -6.24 -0.81 -3.45
N LEU A 58 -5.29 -0.66 -2.53
CA LEU A 58 -5.61 -0.59 -1.10
C LEU A 58 -6.39 0.68 -0.74
N LEU A 59 -6.14 1.81 -1.40
CA LEU A 59 -6.98 3.02 -1.23
C LEU A 59 -8.43 2.77 -1.67
N LYS A 60 -8.63 2.10 -2.80
CA LYS A 60 -9.99 1.73 -3.28
C LYS A 60 -10.67 0.79 -2.30
N GLU A 61 -9.96 -0.22 -1.81
CA GLU A 61 -10.46 -1.15 -0.79
C GLU A 61 -10.86 -0.43 0.49
N ALA A 62 -10.03 0.48 0.98
CA ALA A 62 -10.30 1.21 2.21
C ALA A 62 -11.50 2.17 2.05
N ARG A 63 -11.69 2.75 0.85
CA ARG A 63 -12.90 3.51 0.51
C ARG A 63 -14.15 2.62 0.45
N TYR A 64 -14.05 1.46 -0.22
CA TYR A 64 -15.14 0.50 -0.33
C TYR A 64 -15.60 0.01 1.06
N ARG A 65 -14.66 -0.21 1.97
CA ARG A 65 -14.92 -0.64 3.36
C ARG A 65 -15.35 0.49 4.30
N GLN A 66 -15.34 1.75 3.82
CA GLN A 66 -15.61 2.95 4.61
C GLN A 66 -14.73 3.07 5.87
N VAL A 67 -13.44 2.75 5.73
CA VAL A 67 -12.49 2.81 6.85
C VAL A 67 -12.34 4.25 7.34
N LYS A 68 -12.66 4.49 8.61
CA LYS A 68 -12.48 5.80 9.27
C LYS A 68 -11.02 5.96 9.71
N GLY A 69 -10.46 7.18 9.59
CA GLY A 69 -9.07 7.49 10.01
C GLY A 69 -8.05 7.66 8.89
N MET A 70 -8.49 7.73 7.63
CA MET A 70 -7.68 8.24 6.50
C MET A 70 -7.95 9.74 6.29
N HIS A 71 -7.66 10.57 7.29
CA HIS A 71 -7.61 12.04 7.16
C HIS A 71 -6.18 12.50 7.40
#